data_AF-A0A4R3RGM6-F1
#
_entry.id   AF-A0A4R3RGM6-F1
#
_cell.length_a   1.000
_cell.length_b   1.000
_cell.length_c   1.000
_cell.angle_alpha   90.00
_cell.angle_beta   90.00
_cell.angle_gamma   90.00
#
_symmetry.space_group_name_H-M   'P 1'
#
loop_
_entity.id
_entity.type
_entity.pdbx_description
1 polymer ?
#
loop_
_entity_poly.entity_id
_entity_poly.type
_entity_poly.pdbx_seq_one_letter_code
_entity_poly.pdbx_strand_id
1 'polypeptide(L)'
;MATEEYQPKYKWRETWPGEGHQDFVSWDDDLQFGRIYLDLTSGSRARQWRWAINTIPWQRQNILPHNGWAPTAREASRKVEELYEQIKGLHGR
;
A
#
# COMPACT_ATOMS: atom_id res chain seq x y z
N MET A 1 24.40 12.01 -6.99
CA MET A 1 23.22 12.49 -6.25
C MET A 1 22.49 11.26 -5.74
N ALA A 2 22.53 10.98 -4.44
CA ALA A 2 21.79 9.86 -3.89
C ALA A 2 20.32 10.28 -3.82
N THR A 3 19.51 9.82 -4.77
CA THR A 3 18.06 9.79 -4.58
C THR A 3 17.82 8.88 -3.38
N GLU A 4 17.50 9.45 -2.22
CA GLU A 4 17.07 8.69 -1.06
C GLU A 4 15.80 7.93 -1.45
N GLU A 5 15.98 6.68 -1.87
CA GLU A 5 14.88 5.82 -2.25
C GLU A 5 14.04 5.57 -1.00
N TYR A 6 12.76 5.91 -1.07
CA TYR A 6 11.85 5.78 0.07
C TYR A 6 11.88 4.35 0.63
N GLN A 7 12.18 4.25 1.92
CA GLN A 7 12.12 2.99 2.66
C GLN A 7 10.77 2.90 3.39
N PRO A 8 9.98 1.84 3.15
CA PRO A 8 8.72 1.63 3.85
C PRO A 8 8.95 1.57 5.37
N LYS A 9 8.14 2.29 6.15
CA LYS A 9 8.22 2.30 7.62
C LYS A 9 7.60 1.04 8.22
N TYR A 10 6.61 0.47 7.53
CA TYR A 10 5.84 -0.68 8.02
C TYR A 10 6.32 -2.00 7.41
N LYS A 11 5.90 -3.12 8.02
CA LYS A 11 6.28 -4.45 7.53
C LYS A 11 5.42 -4.80 6.32
N TRP A 12 6.08 -5.05 5.18
CA TRP A 12 5.44 -5.54 3.97
C TRP A 12 5.75 -7.03 3.79
N ARG A 13 4.73 -7.83 3.46
CA ARG A 13 4.86 -9.27 3.22
C ARG A 13 4.24 -9.63 1.88
N GLU A 14 4.85 -10.55 1.15
CA GLU A 14 4.28 -11.07 -0.09
C GLU A 14 3.01 -11.86 0.21
N THR A 15 1.94 -11.59 -0.56
CA THR A 15 0.65 -12.25 -0.37
C THR A 15 0.65 -13.67 -0.92
N TRP A 16 1.35 -13.89 -2.05
CA TRP A 16 1.37 -15.15 -2.80
C TRP A 16 2.82 -15.59 -3.08
N PRO A 17 3.57 -15.99 -2.04
CA PRO A 17 4.94 -16.44 -2.22
C PRO A 17 4.99 -17.66 -3.15
N GLY A 18 5.72 -17.53 -4.25
CA GLY A 18 5.98 -18.64 -5.19
C GLY A 18 5.16 -18.62 -6.49
N GLU A 19 4.17 -17.73 -6.63
CA GLU A 19 3.45 -17.56 -7.91
C GLU A 19 4.11 -16.55 -8.86
N GLY A 20 5.17 -15.86 -8.41
CA GLY A 20 5.84 -14.81 -9.19
C GLY A 20 5.01 -13.53 -9.34
N HIS A 21 3.90 -13.41 -8.61
CA HIS A 21 3.08 -12.21 -8.55
C HIS A 21 3.73 -11.18 -7.63
N GLN A 22 3.99 -9.98 -8.15
CA GLN A 22 4.49 -8.87 -7.34
C GLN A 22 3.34 -8.25 -6.53
N ASP A 23 2.92 -8.93 -5.46
CA ASP A 23 1.79 -8.57 -4.60
C ASP A 23 2.20 -8.61 -3.13
N PHE A 24 2.05 -7.47 -2.45
CA PHE A 24 2.52 -7.26 -1.09
C PHE A 24 1.41 -6.64 -0.24
N VAL A 25 1.34 -7.06 1.02
CA VAL A 25 0.41 -6.55 2.02
C VAL A 25 1.17 -5.91 3.16
N SER A 26 0.66 -4.79 3.65
CA SER A 26 1.23 -4.06 4.78
C SER A 26 0.61 -4.52 6.09
N TRP A 27 1.46 -4.65 7.11
CA TRP A 27 1.12 -5.10 8.45
C TRP A 27 1.62 -4.09 9.48
N ASP A 28 0.72 -3.70 10.37
CA ASP A 28 1.00 -2.96 11.60
C ASP A 28 0.65 -3.88 12.78
N ASP A 29 1.67 -4.54 13.33
CA ASP A 29 1.55 -5.68 14.25
C ASP A 29 0.64 -6.79 13.71
N ASP A 30 -0.60 -6.90 14.23
CA ASP A 30 -1.60 -7.88 13.81
C ASP A 30 -2.62 -7.32 12.81
N LEU A 31 -2.55 -6.03 12.49
CA LEU A 31 -3.47 -5.39 11.54
C LEU A 31 -2.86 -5.36 10.13
N GLN A 32 -3.54 -6.01 9.20
CA GLN A 32 -3.33 -5.79 7.77
C GLN A 32 -4.05 -4.51 7.31
N PHE A 33 -3.31 -3.42 7.10
CA PHE A 33 -3.91 -2.13 6.76
C PHE A 33 -3.90 -1.79 5.27
N GLY A 34 -3.14 -2.50 4.43
CA GLY A 34 -3.09 -2.19 3.01
C GLY A 34 -2.47 -3.27 2.14
N ARG A 35 -2.54 -3.06 0.82
CA ARG A 35 -2.04 -3.97 -0.21
C ARG A 35 -1.56 -3.17 -1.42
N ILE A 36 -0.47 -3.63 -2.01
CA ILE A 36 0.07 -3.15 -3.28
C ILE A 36 0.31 -4.33 -4.20
N TYR A 37 0.01 -4.18 -5.48
CA TYR A 37 0.31 -5.23 -6.45
C TYR A 37 0.61 -4.64 -7.82
N LEU A 38 1.53 -5.27 -8.55
CA LEU A 38 1.81 -4.91 -9.93
C LEU A 38 0.68 -5.43 -10.81
N ASP A 39 0.01 -4.54 -11.53
CA ASP A 39 -0.94 -4.96 -12.54
C ASP A 39 -0.20 -5.34 -13.83
N LEU A 40 -0.28 -6.62 -14.17
CA LEU A 40 0.26 -7.18 -15.41
C LEU A 40 -0.84 -7.44 -16.46
N THR A 41 -2.10 -7.26 -16.09
CA THR A 41 -3.27 -7.72 -16.85
C THR A 41 -4.00 -6.59 -17.57
N SER A 42 -4.05 -5.38 -17.02
CA SER A 42 -4.78 -4.27 -17.64
C SER A 42 -3.93 -3.62 -18.74
N GLY A 43 -4.19 -3.94 -20.02
CA GLY A 43 -3.37 -3.54 -21.17
C GLY A 43 -2.81 -2.10 -21.17
N SER A 44 -3.61 -1.06 -20.89
CA SER A 44 -3.15 0.34 -20.91
C SER A 44 -2.45 0.82 -19.64
N ARG A 45 -2.53 0.06 -18.54
CA ARG A 45 -1.88 0.32 -17.24
C ARG A 45 -0.95 -0.82 -16.82
N ALA A 46 -0.63 -1.69 -17.77
CA ALA A 46 0.24 -2.82 -17.54
C ALA A 46 1.59 -2.29 -17.05
N ARG A 47 2.12 -2.92 -16.00
CA ARG A 47 3.34 -2.51 -15.27
C ARG A 47 3.16 -1.30 -14.36
N GLN A 48 1.93 -0.90 -14.01
CA GLN A 48 1.69 0.04 -12.92
C GLN A 48 1.37 -0.67 -11.62
N TRP A 49 1.88 -0.14 -10.52
CA TRP A 49 1.58 -0.62 -9.18
C TRP A 49 0.25 -0.06 -8.73
N ARG A 50 -0.69 -0.94 -8.43
CA ARG A 50 -1.93 -0.56 -7.77
C ARG A 50 -1.72 -0.62 -6.27
N TRP A 51 -2.20 0.39 -5.57
CA TRP A 51 -2.22 0.42 -4.11
C TRP A 51 -3.65 0.57 -3.61
N ALA A 52 -3.94 -0.04 -2.47
CA ALA A 52 -5.22 0.05 -1.79
C ALA A 52 -5.02 -0.03 -0.28
N ILE A 53 -5.81 0.73 0.46
CA ILE A 53 -5.94 0.59 1.90
C ILE A 53 -7.07 -0.39 2.21
N ASN A 54 -6.82 -1.30 3.14
CA ASN A 54 -7.84 -2.23 3.61
C ASN A 54 -8.77 -1.54 4.61
N THR A 55 -9.90 -2.17 4.90
CA THR A 55 -10.81 -1.70 5.96
C THR A 55 -10.13 -1.84 7.31
N ILE A 56 -9.91 -0.71 7.98
CA ILE A 56 -9.31 -0.67 9.31
C ILE A 56 -10.45 -0.74 10.34
N PRO A 57 -10.45 -1.71 11.30
CA PRO A 57 -11.57 -1.95 12.20
C PRO A 57 -11.99 -0.75 13.06
N TRP A 58 -11.02 0.10 13.43
CA TRP A 58 -11.25 1.31 14.25
C TRP A 58 -11.47 2.57 13.42
N GLN A 59 -11.35 2.51 12.10
CA GLN A 59 -11.64 3.63 11.22
C GLN A 59 -13.14 3.89 11.19
N ARG A 60 -13.55 5.06 11.69
CA ARG A 60 -14.94 5.51 11.68
C ARG A 60 -15.30 6.31 10.43
N GLN A 61 -14.29 6.84 9.74
CA GLN A 61 -14.48 7.65 8.52
C GLN A 61 -13.65 7.08 7.37
N ASN A 62 -14.30 6.83 6.23
CA ASN A 62 -13.60 6.45 5.01
C ASN A 62 -12.85 7.65 4.42
N ILE A 63 -11.54 7.53 4.28
CA ILE A 63 -10.73 8.53 3.57
C ILE A 63 -10.65 8.12 2.11
N LEU A 64 -11.01 9.04 1.22
CA LEU A 64 -10.84 8.91 -0.22
C LEU A 64 -9.64 9.76 -0.68
N PRO A 65 -8.85 9.30 -1.65
CA PRO A 65 -8.95 8.01 -2.32
C PRO A 65 -8.43 6.86 -1.44
N HIS A 66 -9.18 5.75 -1.39
CA HIS A 66 -8.79 4.53 -0.65
C HIS A 66 -7.92 3.58 -1.52
N ASN A 67 -7.77 3.88 -2.81
CA ASN A 67 -6.91 3.15 -3.72
C ASN A 67 -6.41 4.07 -4.85
N GLY A 68 -5.38 3.62 -5.56
CA GLY A 68 -4.81 4.37 -6.66
C GLY A 68 -3.74 3.60 -7.40
N TRP A 69 -3.03 4.32 -8.26
CA TRP A 69 -1.95 3.80 -9.09
C TRP A 69 -0.67 4.57 -8.80
N ALA A 70 0.45 3.86 -8.87
CA ALA A 70 1.79 4.39 -8.71
C ALA A 70 2.72 3.73 -9.74
N PRO A 71 3.78 4.41 -10.18
CA PRO A 71 4.76 3.85 -11.11
C PRO A 71 5.67 2.81 -10.46
N THR A 72 5.87 2.82 -9.14
CA THR A 72 6.77 1.89 -8.44
C THR A 72 6.14 1.32 -7.16
N ALA A 73 6.65 0.15 -6.73
CA ALA A 73 6.25 -0.49 -5.47
C ALA A 73 6.47 0.43 -4.26
N ARG A 74 7.58 1.18 -4.26
CA ARG A 74 7.96 2.10 -3.18
C ARG A 74 7.04 3.31 -3.10
N GLU A 75 6.64 3.85 -4.23
CA GLU A 75 5.64 4.93 -4.24
C GLU A 75 4.25 4.42 -3.86
N ALA A 76 3.89 3.20 -4.30
CA ALA A 76 2.66 2.53 -3.90
C ALA A 76 2.62 2.34 -2.38
N SER A 77 3.69 1.78 -1.79
CA SER A 77 3.78 1.59 -0.34
C SER A 77 3.74 2.92 0.40
N ARG A 78 4.47 3.94 -0.10
CA ARG A 78 4.45 5.29 0.48
C ARG A 78 3.03 5.86 0.55
N LYS A 79 2.24 5.73 -0.51
CA LYS A 79 0.85 6.23 -0.54
C LYS A 79 -0.05 5.53 0.48
N VAL A 80 0.10 4.22 0.63
CA VAL A 80 -0.65 3.45 1.64
C VAL A 80 -0.24 3.89 3.05
N GLU A 81 1.05 4.06 3.31
CA GLU A 81 1.57 4.49 4.61
C GLU A 81 1.16 5.93 4.96
N GLU A 82 1.27 6.87 4.01
CA GLU A 82 0.80 8.26 4.19
C GLU A 82 -0.68 8.30 4.56
N LEU A 83 -1.51 7.52 3.87
CA LEU A 83 -2.95 7.44 4.15
C LEU A 83 -3.22 6.79 5.51
N TYR A 84 -2.49 5.74 5.86
CA TYR A 84 -2.62 5.07 7.15
C TYR A 84 -2.23 5.99 8.32
N GLU A 85 -1.13 6.74 8.18
CA GLU A 85 -0.71 7.75 9.16
C GLU A 85 -1.76 8.87 9.30
N GLN A 86 -2.40 9.29 8.20
CA GLN A 86 -3.49 10.25 8.24
C GLN A 86 -4.73 9.69 8.98
N ILE A 87 -5.09 8.42 8.75
CA ILE A 87 -6.20 7.75 9.47
C ILE A 87 -5.88 7.67 10.96
N LYS A 88 -4.66 7.25 11.32
CA LYS A 88 -4.16 7.21 12.70
C LYS A 88 -4.26 8.58 13.37
N GLY A 89 -3.76 9.62 12.73
CA GLY A 89 -3.83 11.00 13.22
C GLY A 89 -5.26 11.50 13.44
N LEU A 90 -6.19 11.18 12.53
CA LEU A 90 -7.61 11.56 12.66
C LEU A 90 -8.33 10.84 13.81
N HIS A 91 -7.89 9.63 14.17
CA HIS A 91 -8.50 8.81 15.22
C HIS A 91 -7.67 8.78 16.52
N GLY A 92 -6.59 9.57 16.60
CA GLY A 92 -5.74 9.71 17.78
C GLY A 92 -4.94 8.45 18.15
N ARG A 93 -4.49 7.67 17.15
CA ARG A 93 -3.63 6.48 17.33
C ARG A 93 -2.20 6.71 16.88
#